data_AF-A0A1H5M125-F1
#
_entry.id   AF-A0A1H5M125-F1
#
_cell.length_a   1.000
_cell.length_b   1.000
_cell.length_c   1.000
_cell.angle_alpha   90.00
_cell.angle_beta   90.00
_cell.angle_gamma   90.00
#
_symmetry.space_group_name_H-M   'P 1'
#
loop_
_entity.id
_entity.type
_entity.pdbx_description
1 polymer ?
#
loop_
_entity_poly.entity_id
_entity_poly.type
_entity_poly.pdbx_seq_one_letter_code
_entity_poly.pdbx_strand_id
1 'polypeptide(L)'
;MPRFPRLARLLARRPRPASLLAVGTAVIILGAAGTIAASDATPADFAPKSDAVTTYNDGWIDGRADLMGDDNRDGRVDEDETGWDCATMGNRECGPGVPPQCKGEAEYADLCATVAKRPAYAWTDNDGTPHTVAAGRKLLTRIDAVPGTEEFGAALFALDAQWFEHNQP
;
A
#
# COMPACT_ATOMS: atom_id res chain seq x y z
N MET A 1 17.66 43.72 -4.94
CA MET A 1 18.07 42.79 -3.86
C MET A 1 17.33 43.18 -2.58
N PRO A 2 16.21 42.54 -2.22
CA PRO A 2 15.56 42.76 -0.93
C PRO A 2 16.09 41.77 0.13
N ARG A 3 16.56 42.32 1.26
CA ARG A 3 16.95 41.58 2.47
C ARG A 3 15.70 41.24 3.28
N PHE A 4 15.48 39.96 3.57
CA PHE A 4 14.51 39.53 4.58
C PHE A 4 15.20 39.29 5.93
N PRO A 5 14.59 39.68 7.05
CA PRO A 5 15.15 39.50 8.38
C PRO A 5 15.00 38.07 8.91
N ARG A 6 16.04 37.62 9.64
CA ARG A 6 16.07 36.39 10.43
C ARG A 6 15.12 36.49 11.62
N LEU A 7 14.19 35.54 11.75
CA LEU A 7 13.51 35.27 13.01
C LEU A 7 14.22 34.13 13.73
N ALA A 8 14.82 34.47 14.87
CA ALA A 8 15.30 33.54 15.87
C ALA A 8 14.19 33.23 16.89
N ARG A 9 14.43 32.19 17.71
CA ARG A 9 13.75 31.83 18.98
C ARG A 9 12.43 31.06 18.83
N LEU A 10 12.13 30.00 19.60
CA LEU A 10 12.58 29.56 20.91
C LEU A 10 12.65 28.03 21.04
N LEU A 11 13.63 27.57 21.84
CA LEU A 11 13.68 26.25 22.47
C LEU A 11 12.53 26.09 23.48
N ALA A 12 11.62 25.15 23.24
CA ALA A 12 10.70 24.68 24.28
C ALA A 12 11.19 23.32 24.80
N ARG A 13 11.70 23.34 26.04
CA ARG A 13 12.11 22.19 26.84
C ARG A 13 10.95 21.70 27.70
N ARG A 14 10.86 20.36 27.82
CA ARG A 14 10.29 19.54 28.94
C ARG A 14 8.76 19.41 28.99
N PRO A 15 8.20 18.36 29.64
CA PRO A 15 8.81 17.39 30.57
C PRO A 15 8.59 15.89 30.22
N ARG A 16 9.47 15.02 30.76
CA ARG A 16 9.24 13.58 30.89
C ARG A 16 8.54 13.31 32.23
N PRO A 17 7.35 12.70 32.27
CA PRO A 17 6.88 12.01 33.45
C PRO A 17 7.40 10.58 33.44
N ALA A 18 8.25 10.28 34.43
CA ALA A 18 8.48 8.91 34.86
C ALA A 18 7.20 8.41 35.56
N SER A 19 6.67 7.29 35.09
CA SER A 19 5.60 6.58 35.78
C SER A 19 6.06 5.15 36.03
N LEU A 20 6.58 4.97 37.25
CA LEU A 20 6.57 3.69 37.97
C LEU A 20 5.13 3.22 38.11
N LEU A 21 4.84 1.98 37.74
CA LEU A 21 3.78 1.19 38.38
C LEU A 21 4.06 -0.29 38.15
N ALA A 22 4.71 -0.88 39.15
CA ALA A 22 4.64 -2.30 39.41
C ALA A 22 3.20 -2.63 39.80
N VAL A 23 2.56 -3.51 39.05
CA VAL A 23 1.32 -4.19 39.45
C VAL A 23 1.58 -5.67 39.33
N GLY A 24 2.06 -6.26 40.42
CA GLY A 24 1.92 -7.69 40.64
C GLY A 24 0.68 -7.90 41.49
N THR A 25 -0.29 -8.68 41.00
CA THR A 25 -1.19 -9.41 41.90
C THR A 25 -1.86 -10.61 41.22
N ALA A 26 -1.60 -11.76 41.83
CA ALA A 26 -2.50 -12.89 42.05
C ALA A 26 -3.06 -13.65 40.84
N VAL A 27 -2.42 -14.77 40.51
CA VAL A 27 -3.12 -15.93 39.97
C VAL A 27 -4.05 -16.47 41.06
N ILE A 28 -5.35 -16.25 40.90
CA ILE A 28 -6.40 -16.90 41.69
C ILE A 28 -6.50 -18.35 41.17
N ILE A 29 -6.04 -19.32 41.98
CA ILE A 29 -6.39 -20.71 41.80
C ILE A 29 -7.87 -20.82 42.18
N LEU A 30 -8.74 -20.87 41.16
CA LEU A 30 -10.17 -21.05 41.36
C LEU A 30 -10.42 -22.51 41.76
N GLY A 31 -10.63 -22.72 43.06
CA GLY A 31 -11.20 -23.96 43.58
C GLY A 31 -12.65 -24.08 43.14
N ALA A 32 -12.91 -24.97 42.19
CA ALA A 32 -14.26 -25.46 41.96
C ALA A 32 -14.55 -26.57 42.98
N ALA A 33 -15.25 -26.20 44.05
CA ALA A 33 -16.01 -27.15 44.85
C ALA A 33 -17.22 -27.63 44.03
N GLY A 34 -16.98 -28.55 43.10
CA GLY A 34 -17.99 -29.43 42.54
C GLY A 34 -17.96 -30.73 43.32
N THR A 35 -19.11 -31.20 43.81
CA THR A 35 -19.24 -32.55 44.38
C THR A 35 -18.74 -33.57 43.36
N ILE A 36 -17.61 -34.20 43.65
CA ILE A 36 -17.00 -35.21 42.78
C ILE A 36 -17.82 -36.49 42.91
N ALA A 37 -18.83 -36.65 42.07
CA ALA A 37 -19.13 -37.97 41.55
C ALA A 37 -17.86 -38.39 40.79
N ALA A 38 -17.12 -39.34 41.35
CA ALA A 38 -15.97 -39.96 40.68
C ALA A 38 -16.48 -40.61 39.38
N SER A 39 -16.47 -39.82 38.32
CA SER A 39 -16.59 -40.29 36.95
C SER A 39 -15.22 -40.83 36.60
N ASP A 40 -15.14 -41.95 35.88
CA ASP A 40 -13.95 -42.74 35.53
C ASP A 40 -12.87 -41.99 34.72
N ALA A 41 -12.44 -40.81 35.17
CA ALA A 41 -11.39 -40.03 34.54
C ALA A 41 -10.05 -40.72 34.83
N THR A 42 -9.48 -41.27 33.77
CA THR A 42 -8.15 -41.86 33.78
C THR A 42 -7.09 -40.76 33.60
N PRO A 43 -5.82 -41.01 33.97
CA PRO A 43 -4.73 -40.07 33.68
C PRO A 43 -4.58 -39.71 32.19
N ALA A 44 -5.12 -40.54 31.29
CA ALA A 44 -5.16 -40.26 29.85
C ALA A 44 -6.11 -39.08 29.50
N ASP A 45 -7.13 -38.82 30.33
CA ASP A 45 -8.08 -37.71 30.13
C ASP A 45 -7.46 -36.33 30.44
N PHE A 46 -6.31 -36.31 31.14
CA PHE A 46 -5.51 -35.12 31.42
C PHE A 46 -4.29 -34.99 30.51
N ALA A 47 -4.12 -35.89 29.54
CA ALA A 47 -3.10 -35.71 28.52
C ALA A 47 -3.37 -34.36 27.81
N PRO A 48 -2.37 -33.47 27.70
CA PRO A 48 -2.55 -32.20 27.02
C PRO A 48 -3.03 -32.50 25.60
N LYS A 49 -4.29 -32.14 25.31
CA LYS A 49 -4.82 -32.21 23.96
C LYS A 49 -4.07 -31.15 23.17
N SER A 50 -2.96 -31.56 22.56
CA SER A 50 -2.17 -30.72 21.64
C SER A 50 -3.08 -30.02 20.63
N ASP A 51 -4.17 -30.67 20.27
CA ASP A 51 -5.28 -30.17 19.46
C ASP A 51 -5.89 -28.85 19.94
N ALA A 52 -6.08 -28.67 21.26
CA ALA A 52 -6.63 -27.43 21.82
C ALA A 52 -5.65 -26.25 21.71
N VAL A 53 -4.35 -26.52 21.87
CA VAL A 53 -3.30 -25.51 21.70
C VAL A 53 -3.14 -25.14 20.23
N THR A 54 -3.17 -26.12 19.33
CA THR A 54 -3.11 -25.89 17.88
C THR A 54 -4.31 -25.07 17.41
N THR A 55 -5.53 -25.45 17.78
CA THR A 55 -6.76 -24.71 17.41
C THR A 55 -6.72 -23.25 17.91
N TYR A 56 -6.24 -23.03 19.14
CA TYR A 56 -6.10 -21.67 19.68
C TYR A 56 -5.07 -20.85 18.89
N ASN A 57 -3.91 -21.43 18.58
CA ASN A 57 -2.86 -20.74 17.83
C ASN A 57 -3.30 -20.41 16.41
N ASP A 58 -3.98 -21.34 15.72
CA ASP A 58 -4.50 -21.12 14.37
C ASP A 58 -5.51 -19.97 14.35
N GLY A 59 -6.46 -19.95 15.30
CA GLY A 59 -7.41 -18.84 15.42
C GLY A 59 -6.77 -17.48 15.71
N TRP A 60 -5.66 -17.46 16.46
CA TRP A 60 -4.91 -16.23 16.71
C TRP A 60 -4.15 -15.72 15.48
N ILE A 61 -3.55 -16.63 14.70
CA ILE A 61 -2.85 -16.28 13.46
C ILE A 61 -3.86 -15.73 12.43
N ASP A 62 -5.01 -16.39 12.27
CA ASP A 62 -6.07 -15.95 11.36
C ASP A 62 -6.59 -14.57 11.75
N GLY A 63 -6.91 -14.35 13.02
CA GLY A 63 -7.38 -13.04 13.48
C GLY A 63 -6.35 -11.91 13.31
N ARG A 64 -5.05 -12.22 13.30
CA ARG A 64 -3.99 -11.25 13.02
C ARG A 64 -3.92 -10.92 11.53
N ALA A 65 -4.03 -11.93 10.66
CA ALA A 65 -4.02 -11.76 9.21
C ALA A 65 -5.21 -10.89 8.77
N ASP A 66 -6.42 -11.23 9.23
CA ASP A 66 -7.64 -10.46 8.93
C ASP A 66 -7.56 -8.99 9.40
N LEU A 67 -6.96 -8.74 10.59
CA LEU A 67 -6.79 -7.39 11.11
C LEU A 67 -5.83 -6.55 10.26
N MET A 68 -4.82 -7.20 9.69
CA MET A 68 -3.84 -6.57 8.80
C MET A 68 -4.33 -6.50 7.37
N GLY A 69 -5.37 -7.26 7.00
CA GLY A 69 -5.86 -7.46 5.64
C GLY A 69 -4.87 -8.23 4.76
N ASP A 70 -4.16 -9.19 5.36
CA ASP A 70 -3.36 -10.23 4.69
C ASP A 70 -4.31 -11.39 4.35
N ASP A 71 -4.88 -11.34 3.14
CA ASP A 71 -5.97 -12.24 2.75
C ASP A 71 -5.46 -13.65 2.41
N ASN A 72 -4.19 -13.78 2.03
CA ASN A 72 -3.57 -15.04 1.62
C ASN A 72 -2.77 -15.75 2.74
N ARG A 73 -2.55 -15.07 3.86
CA ARG A 73 -1.93 -15.55 5.11
C ARG A 73 -0.46 -15.94 5.00
N ASP A 74 0.30 -15.28 4.14
CA ASP A 74 1.74 -15.51 4.03
C ASP A 74 2.58 -14.68 5.01
N GLY A 75 1.92 -13.81 5.80
CA GLY A 75 2.52 -12.95 6.80
C GLY A 75 2.98 -11.60 6.27
N ARG A 76 2.61 -11.25 5.03
CA ARG A 76 2.80 -9.95 4.39
C ARG A 76 1.44 -9.45 3.90
N VAL A 77 1.32 -8.14 3.76
CA VAL A 77 0.19 -7.54 3.07
C VAL A 77 0.72 -7.15 1.71
N ASP A 78 0.22 -7.78 0.65
CA ASP A 78 0.61 -7.55 -0.74
C ASP A 78 -0.43 -6.70 -1.49
N GLU A 79 -0.08 -6.23 -2.69
CA GLU A 79 -0.80 -5.15 -3.39
C GLU A 79 -2.26 -5.44 -3.76
N ASP A 80 -2.64 -6.72 -3.81
CA ASP A 80 -3.97 -7.20 -4.17
C ASP A 80 -4.84 -7.55 -2.95
N GLU A 81 -4.37 -7.24 -1.74
CA GLU A 81 -5.03 -7.62 -0.50
C GLU A 81 -5.76 -6.45 0.17
N THR A 82 -6.78 -6.77 0.98
CA THR A 82 -7.69 -5.78 1.59
C THR A 82 -6.99 -4.82 2.54
N GLY A 83 -5.85 -5.22 3.11
CA GLY A 83 -5.02 -4.43 4.01
C GLY A 83 -4.12 -3.42 3.31
N TRP A 84 -3.98 -3.53 1.99
CA TRP A 84 -3.02 -2.74 1.24
C TRP A 84 -3.58 -1.36 0.90
N ASP A 85 -2.98 -0.33 1.48
CA ASP A 85 -3.26 1.05 1.13
C ASP A 85 -2.28 1.54 0.05
N CYS A 86 -2.76 1.64 -1.19
CA CYS A 86 -1.97 2.11 -2.34
C CYS A 86 -1.37 3.51 -2.12
N ALA A 87 -1.99 4.36 -1.29
CA ALA A 87 -1.52 5.72 -1.06
C ALA A 87 -0.33 5.80 -0.09
N THR A 88 -0.20 4.83 0.81
CA THR A 88 0.79 4.87 1.90
C THR A 88 1.75 3.69 1.92
N MET A 89 1.36 2.56 1.33
CA MET A 89 2.11 1.29 1.35
C MET A 89 2.72 0.93 -0.01
N GLY A 90 2.16 1.45 -1.12
CA GLY A 90 2.63 1.14 -2.46
C GLY A 90 3.54 2.19 -3.09
N ASN A 91 4.28 1.77 -4.10
CA ASN A 91 4.96 2.59 -5.10
C ASN A 91 3.99 3.12 -6.18
N ARG A 92 2.70 3.30 -5.84
CA ARG A 92 1.58 3.71 -6.72
C ARG A 92 1.24 2.73 -7.86
N GLU A 93 1.64 1.47 -7.76
CA GLU A 93 1.36 0.45 -8.79
C GLU A 93 -0.06 -0.11 -8.79
N CYS A 94 -0.85 0.19 -7.76
CA CYS A 94 -2.07 -0.53 -7.47
C CYS A 94 -3.33 0.35 -7.55
N GLY A 95 -4.35 -0.24 -8.17
CA GLY A 95 -5.61 0.37 -8.60
C GLY A 95 -5.98 -0.10 -10.02
N PRO A 96 -7.24 -0.47 -10.32
CA PRO A 96 -7.66 -1.02 -11.62
C PRO A 96 -7.46 -0.08 -12.84
N GLY A 97 -6.90 1.11 -12.63
CA GLY A 97 -6.66 2.13 -13.64
C GLY A 97 -5.22 2.26 -14.12
N VAL A 98 -4.22 1.67 -13.45
CA VAL A 98 -2.81 1.84 -13.83
C VAL A 98 -2.48 0.86 -14.97
N PRO A 99 -2.10 1.34 -16.17
CA PRO A 99 -1.71 0.46 -17.27
C PRO A 99 -0.44 -0.33 -16.92
N PRO A 100 -0.28 -1.57 -17.42
CA PRO A 100 0.95 -2.36 -17.20
C PRO A 100 2.23 -1.62 -17.61
N GLN A 101 2.16 -0.70 -18.57
CA GLN A 101 3.29 0.10 -19.06
C GLN A 101 3.76 1.17 -18.06
N CYS A 102 2.95 1.48 -17.04
CA CYS A 102 3.27 2.46 -16.00
C CYS A 102 3.76 1.80 -14.69
N LYS A 103 3.84 0.46 -14.64
CA LYS A 103 4.38 -0.24 -13.46
C LYS A 103 5.86 0.09 -13.26
N GLY A 104 6.27 0.38 -12.03
CA GLY A 104 7.61 0.88 -11.70
C GLY A 104 7.78 2.40 -11.77
N GLU A 105 6.80 3.15 -12.32
CA GLU A 105 6.85 4.62 -12.34
C GLU A 105 6.27 5.21 -11.05
N ALA A 106 7.12 5.61 -10.11
CA ALA A 106 6.69 6.16 -8.82
C ALA A 106 6.50 7.69 -8.86
N GLU A 107 7.39 8.41 -9.55
CA GLU A 107 7.43 9.88 -9.54
C GLU A 107 6.32 10.47 -10.42
N TYR A 108 6.13 9.91 -11.61
CA TYR A 108 5.21 10.39 -12.64
C TYR A 108 4.01 9.47 -12.88
N ALA A 109 3.62 8.66 -11.89
CA ALA A 109 2.53 7.69 -11.99
C ALA A 109 1.22 8.31 -12.52
N ASP A 110 0.82 9.46 -11.97
CA ASP A 110 -0.40 10.17 -12.35
C ASP A 110 -0.35 10.69 -13.80
N LEU A 111 0.82 11.16 -14.23
CA LEU A 111 1.04 11.60 -15.61
C LEU A 111 0.96 10.41 -16.56
N CYS A 112 1.59 9.28 -16.23
CA CYS A 112 1.50 8.06 -17.03
C CYS A 112 0.05 7.58 -17.18
N ALA A 113 -0.73 7.58 -16.09
CA ALA A 113 -2.14 7.25 -16.12
C ALA A 113 -2.98 8.26 -16.94
N THR A 114 -2.62 9.55 -16.90
CA THR A 114 -3.25 10.61 -17.70
C THR A 114 -2.98 10.40 -19.18
N VAL A 115 -1.71 10.22 -19.56
CA VAL A 115 -1.30 9.92 -20.95
C VAL A 115 -2.02 8.68 -21.45
N ALA A 116 -2.09 7.61 -20.65
CA ALA A 116 -2.75 6.37 -21.03
C ALA A 116 -4.25 6.51 -21.38
N LYS A 117 -4.95 7.48 -20.76
CA LYS A 117 -6.38 7.70 -21.00
C LYS A 117 -6.66 8.50 -22.28
N ARG A 118 -5.64 9.07 -22.93
CA ARG A 118 -5.84 9.93 -24.10
C ARG A 118 -6.29 9.13 -25.33
N PRO A 119 -7.35 9.59 -26.03
CA PRO A 119 -7.79 8.95 -27.26
C PRO A 119 -6.77 9.16 -28.38
N ALA A 120 -6.93 8.38 -29.46
CA ALA A 120 -6.22 8.67 -30.70
C ALA A 120 -6.67 10.05 -31.23
N TYR A 121 -5.76 10.78 -31.84
CA TYR A 121 -6.02 12.11 -32.42
C TYR A 121 -5.26 12.29 -33.72
N ALA A 122 -5.67 13.29 -34.49
CA ALA A 122 -5.08 13.61 -35.78
C ALA A 122 -5.10 15.12 -35.98
N TRP A 123 -4.12 15.64 -36.72
CA TRP A 123 -4.10 17.02 -37.16
C TRP A 123 -3.58 17.10 -38.60
N THR A 124 -3.65 18.28 -39.19
CA THR A 124 -3.10 18.56 -40.52
C THR A 124 -2.24 19.81 -40.41
N ASP A 125 -1.00 19.71 -40.86
CA ASP A 125 -0.08 20.85 -40.88
C ASP A 125 -0.53 21.90 -41.92
N ASN A 126 0.04 23.10 -41.84
CA ASN A 126 -0.28 24.20 -42.76
C ASN A 126 0.03 23.89 -44.23
N ASP A 127 0.94 22.94 -44.50
CA ASP A 127 1.27 22.46 -45.85
C ASP A 127 0.28 21.40 -46.37
N GLY A 128 -0.72 21.02 -45.56
CA GLY A 128 -1.71 20.00 -45.89
C GLY A 128 -1.28 18.58 -45.51
N THR A 129 -0.13 18.38 -44.85
CA THR A 129 0.34 17.06 -44.44
C THR A 129 -0.49 16.53 -43.27
N PRO A 130 -1.19 15.38 -43.42
CA PRO A 130 -1.97 14.80 -42.34
C PRO A 130 -1.10 13.98 -41.39
N HIS A 131 -1.36 14.10 -40.08
CA HIS A 131 -0.72 13.33 -39.02
C HIS A 131 -1.76 12.56 -38.23
N THR A 132 -1.48 11.29 -37.95
CA THR A 132 -2.33 10.44 -37.10
C THR A 132 -1.52 9.88 -35.95
N VAL A 133 -1.97 10.13 -34.74
CA VAL A 133 -1.34 9.65 -33.50
C VAL A 133 -2.24 8.66 -32.80
N ALA A 134 -1.65 7.54 -32.37
CA ALA A 134 -2.36 6.47 -31.70
C ALA A 134 -2.84 6.89 -30.30
N ALA A 135 -3.78 6.13 -29.73
CA ALA A 135 -4.20 6.32 -28.34
C ALA A 135 -3.03 6.13 -27.38
N GLY A 136 -3.08 6.83 -26.24
CA GLY A 136 -1.97 6.91 -25.28
C GLY A 136 -1.42 5.56 -24.84
N ARG A 137 -2.27 4.58 -24.56
CA ARG A 137 -1.83 3.20 -24.22
C ARG A 137 -0.89 2.58 -25.25
N LYS A 138 -1.12 2.82 -26.54
CA LYS A 138 -0.29 2.31 -27.64
C LYS A 138 1.00 3.12 -27.82
N LEU A 139 1.00 4.38 -27.41
CA LEU A 139 2.22 5.21 -27.39
C LEU A 139 3.14 4.79 -26.25
N LEU A 140 2.58 4.51 -25.06
CA LEU A 140 3.35 4.04 -23.90
C LEU A 140 4.12 2.75 -24.20
N THR A 141 3.56 1.82 -24.99
CA THR A 141 4.27 0.58 -25.39
C THR A 141 5.46 0.82 -26.34
N ARG A 142 5.65 2.04 -26.83
CA ARG A 142 6.75 2.41 -27.75
C ARG A 142 7.85 3.22 -27.06
N ILE A 143 7.68 3.55 -25.78
CA ILE A 143 8.73 4.21 -25.00
C ILE A 143 9.81 3.17 -24.70
N ASP A 144 11.03 3.43 -25.16
CA ASP A 144 12.20 2.54 -24.96
C ASP A 144 12.92 2.81 -23.62
N ALA A 145 12.36 3.67 -22.78
CA ALA A 145 12.86 3.97 -21.44
C ALA A 145 12.17 3.08 -20.39
N VAL A 146 12.91 2.75 -19.34
CA VAL A 146 12.40 1.95 -18.23
C VAL A 146 11.54 2.84 -17.32
N PRO A 147 10.33 2.43 -16.92
CA PRO A 147 9.53 3.17 -15.95
C PRO A 147 10.31 3.51 -14.66
N GLY A 148 10.12 4.72 -14.13
CA GLY A 148 10.85 5.25 -12.99
C GLY A 148 12.20 5.90 -13.32
N THR A 149 12.58 5.97 -14.60
CA THR A 149 13.77 6.70 -15.06
C THR A 149 13.43 8.12 -15.49
N GLU A 150 14.42 9.02 -15.45
CA GLU A 150 14.26 10.40 -15.92
C GLU A 150 13.90 10.43 -17.42
N GLU A 151 14.45 9.51 -18.22
CA GLU A 151 14.15 9.37 -19.64
C GLU A 151 12.69 8.97 -19.87
N PHE A 152 12.12 8.11 -19.04
CA PHE A 152 10.71 7.75 -19.12
C PHE A 152 9.81 8.92 -18.73
N GLY A 153 10.15 9.63 -17.65
CA GLY A 153 9.46 10.87 -17.25
C GLY A 153 9.46 11.91 -18.38
N ALA A 154 10.61 12.15 -19.00
CA ALA A 154 10.74 13.06 -20.13
C ALA A 154 9.88 12.62 -21.34
N ALA A 155 9.83 11.32 -21.64
CA ALA A 155 8.96 10.79 -22.69
C ALA A 155 7.48 10.99 -22.38
N LEU A 156 7.06 10.80 -21.11
CA LEU A 156 5.69 11.09 -20.68
C LEU A 156 5.33 12.56 -20.87
N PHE A 157 6.19 13.49 -20.45
CA PHE A 157 5.95 14.93 -20.64
C PHE A 157 5.89 15.34 -22.11
N ALA A 158 6.72 14.75 -22.96
CA ALA A 158 6.69 15.01 -24.40
C ALA A 158 5.37 14.54 -25.04
N LEU A 159 4.90 13.35 -24.68
CA LEU A 159 3.57 12.88 -25.07
C LEU A 159 2.47 13.77 -24.48
N ASP A 160 2.64 14.21 -23.24
CA ASP A 160 1.71 15.10 -22.53
C ASP A 160 1.49 16.40 -23.30
N ALA A 161 2.59 17.08 -23.61
CA ALA A 161 2.64 18.35 -24.33
C ALA A 161 2.09 18.25 -25.77
N GLN A 162 2.46 17.21 -26.53
CA GLN A 162 2.02 17.08 -27.93
C GLN A 162 0.49 16.99 -28.05
N TRP A 163 -0.17 16.29 -27.14
CA TRP A 163 -1.63 16.22 -27.16
C TRP A 163 -2.25 17.58 -26.86
N PHE A 164 -1.71 18.33 -25.89
CA PHE A 164 -2.23 19.65 -25.54
C PHE A 164 -2.08 20.63 -26.70
N GLU A 165 -0.93 20.63 -27.37
CA GLU A 165 -0.65 21.45 -28.55
C GLU A 165 -1.71 21.29 -29.66
N HIS A 166 -2.25 20.08 -29.83
CA HIS A 166 -3.17 19.78 -30.93
C HIS A 166 -4.64 19.58 -30.53
N ASN A 167 -4.96 19.55 -29.23
CA ASN A 167 -6.32 19.22 -28.76
C ASN A 167 -6.89 20.21 -27.73
N GLN A 168 -6.12 21.20 -27.25
CA GLN A 168 -6.68 22.29 -26.48
C GLN A 168 -7.06 23.49 -27.37
N PRO A 169 -8.24 24.10 -27.13
CA PRO A 169 -8.71 25.27 -27.86
C PRO A 169 -7.95 26.56 -27.52
#